data_AF-A0A963WUB2-F1
#
_entry.id   AF-A0A963WUB2-F1
#
_cell.length_a   1.000
_cell.length_b   1.000
_cell.length_c   1.000
_cell.angle_alpha   90.00
_cell.angle_beta   90.00
_cell.angle_gamma   90.00
#
_symmetry.space_group_name_H-M   'P 1'
#
loop_
_entity.id
_entity.type
_entity.pdbx_description
1 polymer ?
#
loop_
_entity_poly.entity_id
_entity_poly.type
_entity_poly.pdbx_seq_one_letter_code
_entity_poly.pdbx_strand_id
1 'polypeptide(L)'
;GPPVMATLIAEIYGPDEATRRATAEQVEQVFKSVPFIVDVDNSFGEHVPQLRLVPDRDRLDYYGLSERQVYDSIGALLGDQVVGYVPQGLGRTPLPIQVGLDQSQRSWSQALGATPVAVSQGAMGPQLIRLDQVVDVSLSEGGKSIFRRDGRGVAMVTAELAGRYEAPIYGMIAVDDALDNVDWAKQGLVKPEIALNGQPANEEQPTLLWDGEWEITWVTFRDMGAAFMVALLGIYVLVVAQFQSFRLPLVILTPVPLTLVGIVLGHILFQAPFTATSMIGFIALAGIIVRNSILL
;
A
#
# COMPACT_ATOMS: atom_id res chain seq x y z
N GLY A 1 -1.47 17.02 -5.95
CA GLY A 1 -2.76 16.56 -5.40
C GLY A 1 -2.55 16.09 -3.98
N PRO A 2 -3.51 15.38 -3.37
CA PRO A 2 -3.22 14.58 -2.19
C PRO A 2 -2.10 13.57 -2.49
N PRO A 3 -1.26 13.22 -1.50
CA PRO A 3 -0.15 12.30 -1.71
C PRO A 3 -0.65 10.88 -1.99
N VAL A 4 -0.02 10.21 -2.95
CA VAL A 4 -0.18 8.78 -3.24
C VAL A 4 1.15 8.08 -3.04
N MET A 5 1.13 6.77 -2.79
CA MET A 5 2.37 5.99 -2.60
C MET A 5 3.13 5.74 -3.91
N ALA A 6 2.39 5.49 -4.99
CA ALA A 6 2.91 5.29 -6.34
C ALA A 6 1.84 5.64 -7.39
N THR A 7 2.24 5.83 -8.64
CA THR A 7 1.29 6.08 -9.75
C THR A 7 0.32 4.91 -9.94
N LEU A 8 0.84 3.69 -10.00
CA LEU A 8 0.06 2.45 -10.06
C LEU A 8 0.15 1.71 -8.73
N ILE A 9 -0.99 1.40 -8.13
CA ILE A 9 -1.07 0.51 -6.98
C ILE A 9 -2.12 -0.55 -7.28
N ALA A 10 -1.72 -1.82 -7.26
CA ALA A 10 -2.63 -2.95 -7.18
C ALA A 10 -2.67 -3.40 -5.72
N GLU A 11 -3.81 -3.24 -5.06
CA GLU A 11 -4.08 -3.81 -3.74
C GLU A 11 -4.71 -5.19 -3.89
N ILE A 12 -4.06 -6.21 -3.36
CA ILE A 12 -4.50 -7.60 -3.41
C ILE A 12 -5.14 -7.96 -2.06
N TYR A 13 -6.43 -8.22 -2.12
CA TYR A 13 -7.24 -8.80 -1.04
C TYR A 13 -7.46 -10.28 -1.30
N GLY A 14 -7.85 -11.03 -0.26
CA GLY A 14 -8.09 -12.46 -0.37
C GLY A 14 -8.17 -13.15 1.00
N PRO A 15 -8.48 -14.46 1.02
CA PRO A 15 -8.97 -15.16 2.22
C PRO A 15 -7.92 -15.31 3.31
N ASP A 16 -6.66 -15.43 2.91
CA ASP A 16 -5.54 -15.60 3.80
C ASP A 16 -4.28 -14.95 3.23
N GLU A 17 -3.28 -14.84 4.10
CA GLU A 17 -2.02 -14.16 3.81
C GLU A 17 -1.19 -14.87 2.73
N ALA A 18 -1.22 -16.21 2.67
CA ALA A 18 -0.47 -16.96 1.66
C ALA A 18 -1.09 -16.77 0.27
N THR A 19 -2.43 -16.83 0.18
CA THR A 19 -3.15 -16.58 -1.08
C THR A 19 -2.94 -15.15 -1.59
N ARG A 20 -3.00 -14.14 -0.71
CA ARG A 20 -2.74 -12.74 -1.09
C ARG A 20 -1.32 -12.54 -1.61
N ARG A 21 -0.31 -13.07 -0.91
CA ARG A 21 1.08 -12.93 -1.34
C ARG A 21 1.36 -13.65 -2.66
N ALA A 22 0.90 -14.90 -2.80
CA ALA A 22 1.12 -15.64 -4.03
C ALA A 22 0.43 -14.94 -5.24
N THR A 23 -0.77 -14.42 -5.05
CA THR A 23 -1.45 -13.58 -6.06
C THR A 23 -0.65 -12.30 -6.35
N ALA A 24 -0.18 -11.60 -5.31
CA ALA A 24 0.60 -10.37 -5.47
C ALA A 24 1.95 -10.62 -6.17
N GLU A 25 2.67 -11.70 -5.84
CA GLU A 25 3.90 -12.09 -6.52
C GLU A 25 3.64 -12.37 -8.01
N GLN A 26 2.53 -13.02 -8.36
CA GLN A 26 2.15 -13.22 -9.76
C GLN A 26 1.81 -11.90 -10.46
N VAL A 27 1.07 -11.01 -9.80
CA VAL A 27 0.75 -9.67 -10.32
C VAL A 27 2.03 -8.85 -10.51
N GLU A 28 2.98 -8.92 -9.59
CA GLU A 28 4.30 -8.27 -9.69
C GLU A 28 5.07 -8.74 -10.93
N GLN A 29 5.06 -10.04 -11.23
CA GLN A 29 5.66 -10.55 -12.47
C GLN A 29 4.97 -10.00 -13.72
N VAL A 30 3.65 -9.84 -13.68
CA VAL A 30 2.90 -9.25 -14.79
C VAL A 30 3.27 -7.77 -14.96
N PHE A 31 3.33 -6.99 -13.89
CA PHE A 31 3.79 -5.60 -13.93
C PHE A 31 5.18 -5.49 -14.58
N LYS A 32 6.12 -6.35 -14.16
CA LYS A 32 7.49 -6.41 -14.72
C LYS A 32 7.54 -6.81 -16.20
N SER A 33 6.51 -7.46 -16.73
CA SER A 33 6.43 -7.86 -18.13
C SER A 33 6.00 -6.73 -19.08
N VAL A 34 5.37 -5.67 -18.55
CA VAL A 34 4.88 -4.54 -19.35
C VAL A 34 6.03 -3.54 -19.59
N PRO A 35 6.45 -3.25 -20.84
CA PRO A 35 7.71 -2.54 -21.11
C PRO A 35 7.83 -1.10 -20.60
N PHE A 36 6.71 -0.44 -20.30
CA PHE A 36 6.65 0.96 -19.87
C PHE A 36 6.22 1.12 -18.41
N ILE A 37 6.11 0.01 -17.66
CA ILE A 37 5.94 0.00 -16.21
C ILE A 37 7.33 -0.21 -15.59
N VAL A 38 7.72 0.68 -14.67
CA VAL A 38 9.04 0.69 -14.03
C VAL A 38 8.90 0.78 -12.50
N ASP A 39 10.02 0.63 -11.79
CA ASP A 39 10.08 0.74 -10.32
C ASP A 39 9.03 -0.13 -9.61
N VAL A 40 8.87 -1.36 -10.12
CA VAL A 40 7.92 -2.34 -9.56
C VAL A 40 8.44 -2.87 -8.23
N ASP A 41 7.65 -2.71 -7.18
CA ASP A 41 7.94 -3.18 -5.82
C ASP A 41 6.69 -3.79 -5.17
N ASN A 42 6.87 -4.46 -4.03
CA ASN A 42 5.79 -5.02 -3.23
C ASN A 42 5.85 -4.56 -1.77
N SER A 43 4.73 -4.65 -1.07
CA SER A 43 4.66 -4.19 0.31
C SER A 43 5.37 -5.09 1.32
N PHE A 44 5.47 -6.39 1.05
CA PHE A 44 5.87 -7.39 2.06
C PHE A 44 7.38 -7.63 2.12
N GLY A 45 8.12 -7.29 1.06
CA GLY A 45 9.57 -7.37 0.98
C GLY A 45 10.15 -8.78 1.10
N GLU A 46 11.45 -8.82 1.38
CA GLU A 46 12.22 -10.05 1.56
C GLU A 46 12.22 -10.56 3.00
N HIS A 47 12.57 -11.84 3.16
CA HIS A 47 12.75 -12.44 4.48
C HIS A 47 13.97 -11.85 5.20
N VAL A 48 13.75 -11.29 6.39
CA VAL A 48 14.84 -10.79 7.24
C VAL A 48 15.28 -11.89 8.20
N PRO A 49 16.56 -12.30 8.22
CA PRO A 49 17.04 -13.31 9.17
C PRO A 49 16.79 -12.89 10.62
N GLN A 50 16.22 -13.79 11.41
CA GLN A 50 15.91 -13.57 12.82
C GLN A 50 16.66 -14.56 13.71
N LEU A 51 17.39 -14.02 14.69
CA LEU A 51 17.94 -14.81 15.78
C LEU A 51 16.83 -15.09 16.80
N ARG A 52 16.46 -16.37 16.94
CA ARG A 52 15.46 -16.81 17.90
C ARG A 52 16.14 -17.50 19.08
N LEU A 53 16.02 -16.88 20.25
CA LEU A 53 16.46 -17.43 21.53
C LEU A 53 15.21 -17.85 22.32
N VAL A 54 15.00 -19.16 22.50
CA VAL A 54 13.85 -19.69 23.23
C VAL A 54 14.34 -20.30 24.54
N PRO A 55 13.95 -19.76 25.71
CA PRO A 55 14.31 -20.38 26.98
C PRO A 55 13.76 -21.81 27.08
N ASP A 56 14.65 -22.75 27.42
CA ASP A 56 14.33 -24.18 27.64
C ASP A 56 13.80 -24.34 29.07
N ARG A 57 12.51 -24.63 29.20
CA ARG A 57 11.81 -24.73 30.49
C ARG A 57 12.41 -25.78 31.41
N ASP A 58 12.79 -26.94 30.89
CA ASP A 58 13.33 -28.02 31.71
C ASP A 58 14.69 -27.62 32.31
N ARG A 59 15.51 -26.90 31.54
CA ARG A 59 16.78 -26.35 32.03
C ARG A 59 16.56 -25.22 33.04
N LEU A 60 15.58 -24.35 32.82
CA LEU A 60 15.24 -23.30 33.79
C LEU A 60 14.81 -23.89 35.13
N ASP A 61 13.93 -24.89 35.12
CA ASP A 61 13.43 -25.56 36.33
C ASP A 61 14.56 -26.28 37.07
N TYR A 62 15.46 -26.95 36.35
CA TYR A 62 16.65 -27.59 36.93
C TYR A 62 17.52 -26.58 37.69
N TYR A 63 17.68 -25.37 37.17
CA TYR A 63 18.46 -24.30 37.82
C TYR A 63 17.63 -23.42 38.77
N GLY A 64 16.33 -23.66 38.93
CA GLY A 64 15.43 -22.83 39.75
C GLY A 64 15.30 -21.40 39.26
N LEU A 65 15.37 -21.19 37.94
CA LEU A 65 15.29 -19.88 37.29
C LEU A 65 13.89 -19.62 36.75
N SER A 66 13.46 -18.35 36.78
CA SER A 66 12.23 -17.95 36.09
C SER A 66 12.49 -17.53 34.64
N GLU A 67 11.54 -17.79 33.75
CA GLU A 67 11.61 -17.30 32.35
C GLU A 67 11.84 -15.78 32.30
N ARG A 68 11.20 -15.02 33.20
CA ARG A 68 11.34 -13.57 33.29
C ARG A 68 12.78 -13.13 33.52
N GLN A 69 13.50 -13.78 34.45
CA GLN A 69 14.90 -13.44 34.71
C GLN A 69 15.77 -13.61 33.47
N VAL A 70 15.53 -14.67 32.69
CA VAL A 70 16.29 -14.92 31.45
C VAL A 70 15.92 -13.91 30.37
N TYR A 71 14.63 -13.59 30.20
CA TYR A 71 14.21 -12.56 29.25
C TYR A 71 14.72 -11.16 29.60
N ASP A 72 14.71 -10.78 30.89
CA ASP A 72 15.24 -9.49 31.35
C ASP A 72 16.74 -9.38 31.00
N SER A 73 17.50 -10.46 31.19
CA SER A 73 18.92 -10.52 30.81
C SER A 73 19.16 -10.53 29.30
N ILE A 74 18.34 -11.25 28.51
CA ILE A 74 18.40 -11.20 27.05
C ILE A 74 18.11 -9.78 26.54
N GLY A 75 17.09 -9.12 27.10
CA GLY A 75 16.75 -7.74 26.79
C GLY A 75 17.88 -6.76 27.15
N ALA A 76 18.60 -7.01 28.24
CA ALA A 76 19.77 -6.23 28.63
C ALA A 76 20.97 -6.41 27.69
N LEU A 77 21.17 -7.63 27.17
CA LEU A 77 22.31 -7.97 26.30
C LEU A 77 22.09 -7.54 24.85
N LEU A 78 20.88 -7.74 24.32
CA LEU A 78 20.56 -7.49 22.90
C LEU A 78 19.89 -6.12 22.67
N GLY A 79 19.36 -5.50 23.71
CA GLY A 79 18.76 -4.17 23.66
C GLY A 79 19.67 -3.10 24.27
N ASP A 80 19.23 -1.85 24.13
CA ASP A 80 19.83 -0.71 24.82
C ASP A 80 19.07 -0.42 26.10
N GLN A 81 19.75 -0.46 27.25
CA GLN A 81 19.15 -0.15 28.54
C GLN A 81 19.38 1.32 28.88
N VAL A 82 18.29 2.08 28.97
CA VAL A 82 18.35 3.48 29.44
C VAL A 82 18.56 3.49 30.96
N VAL A 83 19.72 3.97 31.40
CA VAL A 83 20.10 4.05 32.82
C VAL A 83 19.91 5.43 33.43
N GLY A 84 19.61 6.43 32.60
CA GLY A 84 19.35 7.80 33.04
C GLY A 84 19.13 8.74 31.87
N TYR A 85 18.90 10.01 32.19
CA TYR A 85 18.75 11.06 31.20
C TYR A 85 19.61 12.26 31.56
N VAL A 86 20.27 12.84 30.57
CA VAL A 86 20.98 14.11 30.70
C VAL A 86 20.03 15.25 30.35
N PRO A 87 19.68 16.14 31.30
CA PRO A 87 18.86 17.30 31.01
C PRO A 87 19.63 18.27 30.10
N GLN A 88 18.98 18.76 29.05
CA GLN A 88 19.59 19.72 28.12
C GLN A 88 19.18 21.18 28.38
N GLY A 89 18.26 21.42 29.32
CA GLY A 89 17.71 22.76 29.63
C GLY A 89 16.82 23.33 28.50
N LEU A 90 16.25 24.53 28.75
CA LEU A 90 15.50 25.32 27.75
C LEU A 90 14.34 24.56 27.05
N GLY A 91 13.69 23.63 27.76
CA GLY A 91 12.59 22.83 27.21
C GLY A 91 13.00 21.81 26.15
N ARG A 92 14.30 21.52 26.00
CA ARG A 92 14.80 20.50 25.07
C ARG A 92 14.59 19.10 25.62
N THR A 93 14.33 18.15 24.72
CA THR A 93 14.18 16.73 25.06
C THR A 93 15.46 16.22 25.74
N PRO A 94 15.35 15.61 26.93
CA PRO A 94 16.51 15.01 27.61
C PRO A 94 17.14 13.91 26.76
N LEU A 95 18.48 13.80 26.81
CA LEU A 95 19.19 12.71 26.12
C LEU A 95 19.25 11.46 27.00
N PRO A 96 18.87 10.28 26.51
CA PRO A 96 19.03 9.05 27.27
C PRO A 96 20.52 8.65 27.37
N ILE A 97 20.95 8.25 28.56
CA ILE A 97 22.20 7.52 28.78
C ILE A 97 21.85 6.03 28.64
N GLN A 98 22.46 5.36 27.68
CA GLN A 98 22.19 3.96 27.36
C GLN A 98 23.42 3.09 27.60
N VAL A 99 23.20 1.89 28.09
CA VAL A 99 24.21 0.83 28.22
C VAL A 99 23.74 -0.36 27.40
N GLY A 100 24.64 -0.92 26.61
CA GLY A 100 24.37 -2.07 25.77
C GLY A 100 25.67 -2.60 25.16
N LEU A 101 25.63 -3.80 24.59
CA LEU A 101 26.73 -4.33 23.80
C LEU A 101 26.86 -3.57 22.47
N ASP A 102 28.04 -3.56 21.88
CA ASP A 102 28.21 -3.01 20.52
C ASP A 102 27.38 -3.82 19.51
N GLN A 103 26.90 -3.18 18.43
CA GLN A 103 26.05 -3.84 17.43
C GLN A 103 26.69 -5.12 16.86
N SER A 104 28.01 -5.15 16.70
CA SER A 104 28.76 -6.32 16.21
C SER A 104 28.73 -7.50 17.19
N GLN A 105 28.59 -7.23 18.48
CA GLN A 105 28.54 -8.22 19.57
C GLN A 105 27.13 -8.77 19.82
N ARG A 106 26.09 -8.15 19.24
CA ARG A 106 24.69 -8.58 19.34
C ARG A 106 24.33 -9.73 18.38
N SER A 107 25.32 -10.32 17.72
CA SER A 107 25.17 -11.52 16.89
C SER A 107 25.45 -12.78 17.71
N TRP A 108 24.81 -13.90 17.37
CA TRP A 108 25.07 -15.16 18.08
C TRP A 108 26.53 -15.60 17.91
N SER A 109 27.21 -15.75 19.03
CA SER A 109 28.62 -16.14 19.09
C SER A 109 28.87 -16.95 20.36
N GLN A 110 29.98 -17.68 20.41
CA GLN A 110 30.40 -18.39 21.62
C GLN A 110 30.56 -17.43 22.81
N ALA A 111 31.01 -16.20 22.57
CA ALA A 111 31.13 -15.16 23.59
C ALA A 111 29.76 -14.75 24.14
N LEU A 112 28.79 -14.47 23.26
CA LEU A 112 27.43 -14.14 23.67
C LEU A 112 26.78 -15.30 24.43
N GLY A 113 26.91 -16.54 23.93
CA GLY A 113 26.40 -17.74 24.59
C GLY A 113 27.02 -17.99 25.96
N ALA A 114 28.30 -17.69 26.15
CA ALA A 114 29.00 -17.85 27.43
C ALA A 114 28.68 -16.74 28.45
N THR A 115 27.90 -15.72 28.07
CA THR A 115 27.58 -14.60 28.95
C THR A 115 26.69 -15.07 30.11
N PRO A 116 27.05 -14.76 31.38
CA PRO A 116 26.19 -15.05 32.53
C PRO A 116 24.88 -14.25 32.46
N VAL A 117 23.74 -14.93 32.53
CA VAL A 117 22.40 -14.31 32.44
C VAL A 117 21.55 -14.50 33.69
N ALA A 118 21.95 -15.39 34.59
CA ALA A 118 21.26 -15.61 35.84
C ALA A 118 22.20 -16.16 36.90
N VAL A 119 21.77 -16.08 38.16
CA VAL A 119 22.43 -16.70 39.30
C VAL A 119 21.47 -17.69 39.93
N SER A 120 21.83 -18.97 39.92
CA SER A 120 21.09 -20.01 40.63
C SER A 120 21.58 -20.08 42.08
N GLN A 121 20.63 -20.14 43.02
CA GLN A 121 20.90 -20.33 44.45
C GLN A 121 20.78 -21.82 44.77
N GLY A 122 21.81 -22.60 44.42
CA GLY A 122 21.84 -24.05 44.63
C GLY A 122 22.39 -24.46 46.01
N ALA A 123 22.27 -25.75 46.33
CA ALA A 123 22.77 -26.31 47.59
C ALA A 123 24.30 -26.18 47.79
N MET A 124 25.05 -25.97 46.70
CA MET A 124 26.51 -25.78 46.70
C MET A 124 26.94 -24.30 46.67
N GLY A 125 25.99 -23.37 46.80
CA GLY A 125 26.23 -21.91 46.73
C GLY A 125 25.77 -21.28 45.42
N PRO A 126 25.99 -19.96 45.26
CA PRO A 126 25.56 -19.24 44.07
C PRO A 126 26.35 -19.68 42.83
N GLN A 127 25.65 -20.09 41.78
CA GLN A 127 26.24 -20.49 40.50
C GLN A 127 25.79 -19.53 39.39
N LEU A 128 26.75 -19.02 38.61
CA LEU A 128 26.47 -18.26 37.40
C LEU A 128 25.99 -19.22 36.29
N ILE A 129 24.83 -18.91 35.72
CA ILE A 129 24.24 -19.68 34.62
C ILE A 129 24.41 -18.89 33.32
N ARG A 130 24.99 -19.54 32.31
CA ARG A 130 25.28 -18.93 31.01
C ARG A 130 24.06 -18.97 30.10
N LEU A 131 23.99 -18.06 29.14
CA LEU A 131 22.89 -17.99 28.18
C LEU A 131 22.73 -19.31 27.41
N ASP A 132 23.82 -19.86 26.86
CA ASP A 132 23.83 -21.11 26.08
C ASP A 132 23.35 -22.35 26.85
N GLN A 133 23.32 -22.29 28.19
CA GLN A 133 22.84 -23.38 29.04
C GLN A 133 21.33 -23.38 29.22
N VAL A 134 20.65 -22.27 28.96
CA VAL A 134 19.22 -22.10 29.28
C VAL A 134 18.36 -21.69 28.09
N VAL A 135 18.95 -21.41 26.93
CA VAL A 135 18.20 -21.14 25.70
C VAL A 135 18.55 -22.13 24.59
N ASP A 136 17.53 -22.47 23.81
CA ASP A 136 17.70 -23.04 22.48
C ASP A 136 17.83 -21.90 21.46
N VAL A 137 18.84 -22.02 20.61
CA VAL A 137 19.17 -21.01 19.61
C VAL A 137 18.91 -21.54 18.22
N SER A 138 18.15 -20.77 17.45
CA SER A 138 17.94 -21.02 16.04
C SER A 138 18.03 -19.73 15.25
N LEU A 139 18.64 -19.81 14.06
CA LEU A 139 18.51 -18.76 13.05
C LEU A 139 17.34 -19.17 12.16
N SER A 140 16.28 -18.37 12.15
CA SER A 140 15.09 -18.61 11.33
C SER A 140 14.89 -17.45 10.38
N GLU A 141 14.30 -17.69 9.21
CA GLU A 141 13.79 -16.61 8.38
C GLU A 141 12.65 -15.90 9.12
N GLY A 142 12.78 -14.59 9.28
CA GLY A 142 11.75 -13.74 9.86
C GLY A 142 10.52 -13.68 8.97
N GLY A 143 9.41 -13.29 9.57
CA GLY A 143 8.18 -13.02 8.83
C GLY A 143 8.35 -11.82 7.90
N LYS A 144 7.63 -11.85 6.77
CA LYS A 144 7.43 -10.68 5.91
C LYS A 144 6.49 -9.67 6.58
N SER A 145 6.58 -8.41 6.17
CA SER A 145 5.70 -7.34 6.68
C SER A 145 4.23 -7.63 6.33
N ILE A 146 3.31 -7.36 7.27
CA ILE A 146 1.87 -7.56 7.08
C ILE A 146 1.19 -6.21 7.05
N PHE A 147 0.46 -5.93 5.96
CA PHE A 147 -0.29 -4.70 5.79
C PHE A 147 -1.79 -4.95 5.95
N ARG A 148 -2.48 -3.94 6.47
CA ARG A 148 -3.92 -3.94 6.60
C ARG A 148 -4.49 -2.58 6.23
N ARG A 149 -5.61 -2.59 5.53
CA ARG A 149 -6.43 -1.41 5.23
C ARG A 149 -7.84 -1.66 5.74
N ASP A 150 -8.33 -0.79 6.61
CA ASP A 150 -9.66 -0.91 7.24
C ASP A 150 -9.93 -2.27 7.90
N GLY A 151 -8.89 -2.84 8.53
CA GLY A 151 -8.96 -4.13 9.23
C GLY A 151 -8.81 -5.35 8.32
N ARG A 152 -8.84 -5.17 6.99
CA ARG A 152 -8.65 -6.23 5.99
C ARG A 152 -7.18 -6.41 5.65
N GLY A 153 -6.76 -7.64 5.43
CA GLY A 153 -5.38 -7.93 5.03
C GLY A 153 -5.14 -7.52 3.59
N VAL A 154 -4.03 -6.84 3.30
CA VAL A 154 -3.69 -6.38 1.96
C VAL A 154 -2.23 -6.65 1.65
N ALA A 155 -1.96 -7.14 0.44
CA ALA A 155 -0.62 -7.12 -0.15
C ALA A 155 -0.67 -6.12 -1.31
N MET A 156 0.33 -5.25 -1.44
CA MET A 156 0.33 -4.23 -2.48
C MET A 156 1.45 -4.50 -3.47
N VAL A 157 1.16 -4.34 -4.75
CA VAL A 157 2.15 -4.22 -5.83
C VAL A 157 2.10 -2.79 -6.32
N THR A 158 3.23 -2.09 -6.22
CA THR A 158 3.36 -0.68 -6.59
C THR A 158 4.26 -0.54 -7.80
N ALA A 159 3.98 0.43 -8.68
CA ALA A 159 4.86 0.75 -9.79
C ALA A 159 4.65 2.16 -10.31
N GLU A 160 5.64 2.60 -11.08
CA GLU A 160 5.64 3.88 -11.79
C GLU A 160 5.50 3.67 -13.29
N LEU A 161 5.11 4.73 -13.99
CA LEU A 161 5.01 4.74 -15.46
C LEU A 161 6.18 5.50 -16.07
N ALA A 162 6.82 4.91 -17.07
CA ALA A 162 7.92 5.53 -17.81
C ALA A 162 7.59 5.76 -19.29
N GLY A 163 8.14 6.84 -19.85
CA GLY A 163 8.06 7.15 -21.26
C GLY A 163 6.81 7.96 -21.62
N ARG A 164 6.12 7.57 -22.70
CA ARG A 164 5.04 8.39 -23.29
C ARG A 164 3.67 8.27 -22.62
N TYR A 165 3.51 7.30 -21.72
CA TYR A 165 2.22 6.95 -21.13
C TYR A 165 2.21 7.34 -19.66
N GLU A 166 1.86 8.60 -19.38
CA GLU A 166 1.86 9.13 -18.01
C GLU A 166 0.54 8.86 -17.27
N ALA A 167 -0.55 8.60 -17.99
CA ALA A 167 -1.84 8.36 -17.35
C ALA A 167 -1.96 6.91 -16.82
N PRO A 168 -2.34 6.70 -15.55
CA PRO A 168 -2.46 5.38 -14.91
C PRO A 168 -3.24 4.36 -15.75
N ILE A 169 -4.30 4.82 -16.40
CA ILE A 169 -5.22 3.97 -17.19
C ILE A 169 -4.52 3.15 -18.28
N TYR A 170 -3.43 3.66 -18.88
CA TYR A 170 -2.70 2.90 -19.91
C TYR A 170 -1.92 1.73 -19.32
N GLY A 171 -1.31 1.93 -18.14
CA GLY A 171 -0.65 0.86 -17.39
C GLY A 171 -1.65 -0.18 -16.91
N MET A 172 -2.78 0.28 -16.36
CA MET A 172 -3.87 -0.58 -15.89
C MET A 172 -4.39 -1.50 -16.99
N ILE A 173 -4.73 -0.95 -18.17
CA ILE A 173 -5.22 -1.76 -19.30
C ILE A 173 -4.18 -2.79 -19.75
N ALA A 174 -2.90 -2.39 -19.86
CA ALA A 174 -1.85 -3.31 -20.28
C ALA A 174 -1.61 -4.44 -19.26
N VAL A 175 -1.71 -4.14 -17.96
CA VAL A 175 -1.63 -5.14 -16.89
C VAL A 175 -2.86 -6.05 -16.91
N ASP A 176 -4.06 -5.50 -17.03
CA ASP A 176 -5.31 -6.27 -17.07
C ASP A 176 -5.29 -7.24 -18.27
N ASP A 177 -4.91 -6.78 -19.46
CA ASP A 177 -4.73 -7.62 -20.65
C ASP A 177 -3.70 -8.74 -20.42
N ALA A 178 -2.61 -8.45 -19.70
CA ALA A 178 -1.60 -9.45 -19.39
C ALA A 178 -2.07 -10.45 -18.32
N LEU A 179 -2.82 -10.01 -17.30
CA LEU A 179 -3.43 -10.86 -16.27
C LEU A 179 -4.47 -11.82 -16.86
N ASP A 180 -5.17 -11.41 -17.91
CA ASP A 180 -6.12 -12.25 -18.66
C ASP A 180 -5.43 -13.43 -19.37
N ASN A 181 -4.15 -13.28 -19.72
CA ASN A 181 -3.35 -14.30 -20.38
C ASN A 181 -2.59 -15.22 -19.41
N VAL A 182 -2.64 -14.96 -18.10
CA VAL A 182 -2.01 -15.81 -17.09
C VAL A 182 -2.83 -17.09 -16.88
N ASP A 183 -2.15 -18.24 -16.87
CA ASP A 183 -2.77 -19.52 -16.51
C ASP A 183 -2.77 -19.71 -14.98
N TRP A 184 -3.73 -19.08 -14.31
CA TRP A 184 -3.87 -19.08 -12.85
C TRP A 184 -4.00 -20.49 -12.27
N ALA A 185 -4.71 -21.38 -12.97
CA ALA A 185 -4.93 -22.75 -12.53
C ALA A 185 -3.61 -23.55 -12.46
N LYS A 186 -2.69 -23.36 -13.42
CA LYS A 186 -1.35 -23.97 -13.36
C LYS A 186 -0.52 -23.50 -12.18
N GLN A 187 -0.80 -22.31 -11.66
CA GLN A 187 -0.12 -21.76 -10.48
C GLN A 187 -0.83 -22.13 -9.17
N GLY A 188 -1.93 -22.89 -9.23
CA GLY A 188 -2.73 -23.21 -8.05
C GLY A 188 -3.46 -21.98 -7.47
N LEU A 189 -3.65 -20.93 -8.28
CA LEU A 189 -4.27 -19.67 -7.89
C LEU A 189 -5.62 -19.49 -8.59
N VAL A 190 -6.45 -18.62 -8.02
CA VAL A 190 -7.70 -18.15 -8.63
C VAL A 190 -7.44 -16.75 -9.18
N LYS A 191 -7.87 -16.50 -10.42
CA LYS A 191 -7.78 -15.17 -11.02
C LYS A 191 -8.50 -14.16 -10.12
N PRO A 192 -7.84 -13.06 -9.70
CA PRO A 192 -8.48 -12.08 -8.86
C PRO A 192 -9.61 -11.36 -9.62
N GLU A 193 -10.68 -11.02 -8.91
CA GLU A 193 -11.66 -10.06 -9.39
C GLU A 193 -11.01 -8.67 -9.49
N ILE A 194 -11.18 -7.97 -10.60
CA ILE A 194 -10.59 -6.64 -10.80
C ILE A 194 -11.62 -5.59 -10.38
N ALA A 195 -11.29 -4.85 -9.32
CA ALA A 195 -12.07 -3.73 -8.82
C ALA A 195 -11.39 -2.40 -9.19
N LEU A 196 -12.18 -1.44 -9.67
CA LEU A 196 -11.70 -0.11 -10.04
C LEU A 196 -11.97 0.94 -8.96
N ASN A 197 -12.77 0.62 -7.94
CA ASN A 197 -13.05 1.50 -6.82
C ASN A 197 -13.80 0.71 -5.75
N GLY A 198 -13.68 1.18 -4.51
CA GLY A 198 -14.35 0.57 -3.36
C GLY A 198 -13.72 -0.75 -2.95
N GLN A 199 -13.47 -0.89 -1.64
CA GLN A 199 -12.94 -2.14 -1.10
C GLN A 199 -13.91 -3.30 -1.32
N PRO A 200 -13.38 -4.53 -1.48
CA PRO A 200 -14.22 -5.70 -1.67
C PRO A 200 -15.12 -5.94 -0.44
N ALA A 201 -16.34 -6.40 -0.71
CA ALA A 201 -17.33 -6.65 0.34
C ALA A 201 -16.92 -7.84 1.24
N ASN A 202 -16.26 -8.85 0.66
CA ASN A 202 -15.75 -10.03 1.35
C ASN A 202 -14.32 -10.35 0.84
N GLU A 203 -13.67 -11.32 1.49
CA GLU A 203 -12.31 -11.77 1.15
C GLU A 203 -12.32 -13.25 0.71
N GLU A 204 -13.47 -13.81 0.31
CA GLU A 204 -13.57 -15.25 0.00
C GLU A 204 -12.76 -15.63 -1.24
N GLN A 205 -12.63 -14.70 -2.18
CA GLN A 205 -11.83 -14.84 -3.38
C GLN A 205 -10.81 -13.70 -3.47
N PRO A 206 -9.70 -13.90 -4.19
CA PRO A 206 -8.76 -12.82 -4.42
C PRO A 206 -9.41 -11.66 -5.18
N THR A 207 -9.11 -10.43 -4.78
CA THR A 207 -9.53 -9.21 -5.48
C THR A 207 -8.31 -8.33 -5.68
N LEU A 208 -8.12 -7.84 -6.90
CA LEU A 208 -7.16 -6.79 -7.23
C LEU A 208 -7.94 -5.47 -7.32
N LEU A 209 -7.73 -4.59 -6.35
CA LEU A 209 -8.25 -3.24 -6.36
C LEU A 209 -7.20 -2.28 -6.91
N TRP A 210 -7.53 -1.60 -7.99
CA TRP A 210 -6.71 -0.51 -8.52
C TRP A 210 -6.81 0.74 -7.63
N ASP A 211 -5.68 1.20 -7.14
CA ASP A 211 -5.50 2.42 -6.34
C ASP A 211 -4.29 3.23 -6.88
N GLY A 212 -3.79 4.20 -6.11
CA GLY A 212 -2.75 5.13 -6.54
C GLY A 212 -3.37 6.39 -7.14
N GLU A 213 -2.83 6.86 -8.26
CA GLU A 213 -3.40 8.03 -8.94
C GLU A 213 -4.76 7.76 -9.59
N TRP A 214 -5.10 6.49 -9.81
CA TRP A 214 -6.40 6.08 -10.32
C TRP A 214 -7.54 6.47 -9.38
N GLU A 215 -7.40 6.29 -8.06
CA GLU A 215 -8.44 6.68 -7.09
C GLU A 215 -8.72 8.19 -7.14
N ILE A 216 -7.66 9.01 -7.22
CA ILE A 216 -7.79 10.46 -7.38
C ILE A 216 -8.52 10.78 -8.68
N THR A 217 -8.17 10.10 -9.78
CA THR A 217 -8.80 10.29 -11.09
C THR A 217 -10.28 9.93 -11.04
N TRP A 218 -10.62 8.77 -10.47
CA TRP A 218 -11.99 8.27 -10.33
C TRP A 218 -12.86 9.21 -9.52
N VAL A 219 -12.42 9.59 -8.31
CA VAL A 219 -13.16 10.49 -7.43
C VAL A 219 -13.36 11.86 -8.09
N THR A 220 -12.30 12.43 -8.66
CA THR A 220 -12.35 13.75 -9.30
C THR A 220 -13.29 13.75 -10.50
N PHE A 221 -13.19 12.75 -11.38
CA PHE A 221 -14.02 12.66 -12.58
C PHE A 221 -15.49 12.41 -12.25
N ARG A 222 -15.77 11.51 -11.29
CA ARG A 222 -17.12 11.26 -10.80
C ARG A 222 -17.76 12.53 -10.26
N ASP A 223 -17.04 13.25 -9.39
CA ASP A 223 -17.57 14.44 -8.72
C ASP A 223 -17.77 15.60 -9.69
N MET A 224 -16.80 15.85 -10.59
CA MET A 224 -16.94 16.84 -11.66
C MET A 224 -18.06 16.50 -12.64
N GLY A 225 -18.19 15.22 -13.03
CA GLY A 225 -19.24 14.76 -13.93
C GLY A 225 -20.63 14.93 -13.31
N ALA A 226 -20.79 14.59 -12.03
CA ALA A 226 -22.03 14.82 -11.29
C ALA A 226 -22.36 16.32 -11.20
N ALA A 227 -21.38 17.17 -10.86
CA ALA A 227 -21.56 18.62 -10.82
C ALA A 227 -21.94 19.19 -12.20
N PHE A 228 -21.34 18.69 -13.28
CA PHE A 228 -21.67 19.08 -14.65
C PHE A 228 -23.10 18.71 -15.04
N MET A 229 -23.58 17.53 -14.65
CA MET A 229 -24.98 17.13 -14.87
C MET A 229 -25.97 18.04 -14.14
N VAL A 230 -25.65 18.43 -12.90
CA VAL A 230 -26.46 19.39 -12.14
C VAL A 230 -26.44 20.78 -12.82
N ALA A 231 -25.29 21.22 -13.31
CA ALA A 231 -25.18 22.48 -14.04
C ALA A 231 -25.98 22.47 -15.35
N LEU A 232 -25.91 21.37 -16.13
CA LEU A 232 -26.71 21.20 -17.34
C LEU A 232 -28.21 21.25 -17.06
N LEU A 233 -28.66 20.62 -15.96
CA LEU A 233 -30.05 20.70 -15.52
C LEU A 233 -30.44 22.14 -15.13
N GLY A 234 -29.56 22.85 -14.43
CA GLY A 234 -29.77 24.27 -14.09
C GLY A 234 -29.91 25.14 -15.34
N ILE A 235 -29.02 24.98 -16.32
CA ILE A 235 -29.10 25.64 -17.62
C ILE A 235 -30.41 25.30 -18.33
N TYR A 236 -30.78 24.02 -18.36
CA TYR A 236 -32.04 23.58 -18.96
C TYR A 236 -33.24 24.34 -18.35
N VAL A 237 -33.33 24.42 -17.02
CA VAL A 237 -34.41 25.16 -16.33
C VAL A 237 -34.41 26.65 -16.68
N LEU A 238 -33.24 27.29 -16.72
CA LEU A 238 -33.13 28.70 -17.09
C LEU A 238 -33.59 28.96 -18.54
N VAL A 239 -33.21 28.08 -19.48
CA VAL A 239 -33.60 28.19 -20.89
C VAL A 239 -35.09 27.89 -21.05
N VAL A 240 -35.66 26.91 -20.33
CA VAL A 240 -37.12 26.69 -20.28
C VAL A 240 -37.84 27.95 -19.82
N ALA A 241 -37.37 28.58 -18.74
CA ALA A 241 -37.98 29.79 -18.21
C ALA A 241 -37.93 30.97 -19.20
N GLN A 242 -36.81 31.11 -19.92
CA GLN A 242 -36.60 32.18 -20.91
C GLN A 242 -37.48 32.00 -22.16
N PHE A 243 -37.53 30.79 -22.72
CA PHE A 243 -38.22 30.52 -23.99
C PHE A 243 -39.64 29.96 -23.83
N GLN A 244 -40.06 29.71 -22.58
CA GLN A 244 -41.35 29.12 -22.22
C GLN A 244 -41.65 27.81 -22.99
N SER A 245 -40.60 27.04 -23.31
CA SER A 245 -40.67 25.84 -24.13
C SER A 245 -39.79 24.74 -23.53
N PHE A 246 -40.32 23.53 -23.45
CA PHE A 246 -39.58 22.35 -22.98
C PHE A 246 -38.77 21.68 -24.09
N ARG A 247 -39.05 21.98 -25.37
CA ARG A 247 -38.36 21.36 -26.52
C ARG A 247 -37.14 22.14 -26.98
N LEU A 248 -37.24 23.47 -27.03
CA LEU A 248 -36.13 24.34 -27.47
C LEU A 248 -34.84 24.14 -26.65
N PRO A 249 -34.88 24.05 -25.30
CA PRO A 249 -33.68 23.79 -24.50
C PRO A 249 -32.98 22.48 -24.85
N LEU A 250 -33.73 21.40 -25.15
CA LEU A 250 -33.12 20.13 -25.53
C LEU A 250 -32.34 20.25 -26.84
N VAL A 251 -32.87 21.00 -27.81
CA VAL A 251 -32.18 21.29 -29.07
C VAL A 251 -30.91 22.10 -28.83
N ILE A 252 -30.99 23.13 -27.98
CA ILE A 252 -29.84 24.00 -27.62
C ILE A 252 -28.73 23.22 -26.91
N LEU A 253 -29.08 22.23 -26.08
CA LEU A 253 -28.12 21.41 -25.32
C LEU A 253 -27.58 20.22 -26.11
N THR A 254 -28.22 19.80 -27.20
CA THR A 254 -27.80 18.64 -28.02
C THR A 254 -26.34 18.71 -28.52
N PRO A 255 -25.80 19.89 -28.91
CA PRO A 255 -24.39 19.99 -29.30
C PRO A 255 -23.40 19.69 -28.17
N VAL A 256 -23.79 19.81 -26.89
CA VAL A 256 -22.86 19.65 -25.75
C VAL A 256 -22.24 18.25 -25.69
N PRO A 257 -22.99 17.13 -25.69
CA PRO A 257 -22.40 15.80 -25.82
C PRO A 257 -21.57 15.61 -27.09
N LEU A 258 -21.96 16.26 -28.20
CA LEU A 258 -21.25 16.15 -29.47
C LEU A 258 -19.84 16.77 -29.42
N THR A 259 -19.61 17.74 -28.52
CA THR A 259 -18.27 18.33 -28.30
C THR A 259 -17.24 17.32 -27.83
N LEU A 260 -17.68 16.25 -27.15
CA LEU A 260 -16.78 15.21 -26.65
C LEU A 260 -16.02 14.56 -27.81
N VAL A 261 -16.65 14.39 -28.97
CA VAL A 261 -16.01 13.84 -30.17
C VAL A 261 -14.82 14.70 -30.60
N GLY A 262 -15.00 16.02 -30.64
CA GLY A 262 -13.93 16.95 -30.99
C GLY A 262 -12.78 16.95 -29.98
N ILE A 263 -13.11 16.84 -28.70
CA ILE A 263 -12.10 16.80 -27.62
C ILE A 263 -11.28 15.52 -27.71
N VAL A 264 -11.93 14.36 -27.89
CA VAL A 264 -11.25 13.07 -28.04
C VAL A 264 -10.35 13.10 -29.28
N LEU A 265 -10.83 13.59 -30.42
CA LEU A 265 -10.02 13.75 -31.63
C LEU A 265 -8.83 14.68 -31.41
N GLY A 266 -9.01 15.79 -30.67
CA GLY A 266 -7.92 16.69 -30.31
C GLY A 266 -6.83 15.99 -29.50
N HIS A 267 -7.20 15.23 -28.47
CA HIS A 267 -6.24 14.48 -27.65
C HIS A 267 -5.48 13.43 -28.47
N ILE A 268 -6.17 12.73 -29.38
CA ILE A 268 -5.54 11.78 -30.30
C ILE A 268 -4.56 12.50 -31.23
N LEU A 269 -4.95 13.63 -31.82
CA LEU A 269 -4.12 14.38 -32.78
C LEU A 269 -2.84 14.92 -32.14
N PHE A 270 -2.95 15.45 -30.92
CA PHE A 270 -1.81 16.01 -30.18
C PHE A 270 -1.08 14.98 -29.32
N GLN A 271 -1.52 13.71 -29.33
CA GLN A 271 -0.99 12.65 -28.47
C GLN A 271 -0.95 13.04 -26.98
N ALA A 272 -1.94 13.84 -26.55
CA ALA A 272 -2.01 14.36 -25.19
C ALA A 272 -2.87 13.45 -24.30
N PRO A 273 -2.46 13.20 -23.04
CA PRO A 273 -3.27 12.41 -22.12
C PRO A 273 -4.56 13.15 -21.75
N PHE A 274 -5.66 12.41 -21.61
CA PHE A 274 -6.91 12.95 -21.11
C PHE A 274 -6.85 13.04 -19.58
N THR A 275 -6.81 14.26 -19.04
CA THR A 275 -6.60 14.50 -17.60
C THR A 275 -7.75 15.30 -16.99
N ALA A 276 -7.70 15.56 -15.67
CA ALA A 276 -8.66 16.44 -15.01
C ALA A 276 -8.70 17.86 -15.63
N THR A 277 -7.56 18.36 -16.13
CA THR A 277 -7.52 19.65 -16.83
C THR A 277 -8.28 19.62 -18.15
N SER A 278 -8.24 18.50 -18.88
CA SER A 278 -9.05 18.26 -20.08
C SER A 278 -10.54 18.32 -19.77
N MET A 279 -10.97 17.78 -18.62
CA MET A 279 -12.36 17.86 -18.16
C MET A 279 -12.80 19.29 -17.84
N ILE A 280 -11.93 20.12 -17.25
CA ILE A 280 -12.23 21.55 -17.05
C ILE A 280 -12.41 22.24 -18.41
N GLY A 281 -11.54 21.96 -19.38
CA GLY A 281 -11.64 22.47 -20.75
C GLY A 281 -12.94 22.06 -21.44
N PHE A 282 -13.37 20.80 -21.27
CA PHE A 282 -14.66 20.31 -21.75
C PHE A 282 -15.84 21.12 -21.18
N ILE A 283 -15.87 21.33 -19.87
CA ILE A 283 -16.94 22.07 -19.19
C ILE A 283 -16.98 23.53 -19.68
N ALA A 284 -15.81 24.16 -19.84
CA ALA A 284 -15.71 25.52 -20.39
C ALA A 284 -16.22 25.61 -21.84
N LEU A 285 -15.84 24.64 -22.68
CA LEU A 285 -16.28 24.57 -24.07
C LEU A 285 -17.80 24.35 -24.18
N ALA A 286 -18.35 23.47 -23.35
CA ALA A 286 -19.79 23.24 -23.25
C ALA A 286 -20.55 24.54 -22.95
N GLY A 287 -20.06 25.35 -22.00
CA GLY A 287 -20.66 26.64 -21.67
C GLY A 287 -20.66 27.63 -22.85
N ILE A 288 -19.55 27.72 -23.59
CA ILE A 288 -19.45 28.57 -24.79
C ILE A 288 -20.45 28.13 -25.87
N ILE A 289 -20.57 26.82 -26.08
CA ILE A 289 -21.48 26.27 -27.10
C ILE A 289 -22.93 26.50 -26.74
N VAL A 290 -23.33 26.30 -25.47
CA VAL A 290 -24.67 26.65 -25.01
C VAL A 290 -24.96 28.13 -25.27
N ARG A 291 -24.03 29.03 -24.94
CA ARG A 291 -24.18 30.47 -25.21
C ARG A 291 -24.41 30.75 -26.69
N ASN A 292 -23.64 30.12 -27.58
CA ASN A 292 -23.79 30.32 -29.02
C ASN A 292 -25.10 29.72 -29.56
N SER A 293 -25.51 28.56 -29.07
CA SER A 293 -26.78 27.91 -29.43
C SER A 293 -28.01 28.70 -28.97
N ILE A 294 -27.92 29.51 -27.91
CA ILE A 294 -28.99 30.41 -27.46
C ILE A 294 -29.11 31.64 -28.37
N LEU A 295 -27.99 32.09 -28.96
CA LEU A 295 -27.94 33.28 -29.83
C LEU A 295 -28.41 33.01 -31.27
N LEU A 296 -28.32 31.75 -31.72
CA LEU A 296 -28.78 31.27 -33.03
C LEU A 296 -30.28 30.95 -33.03
#